data_AF-A0A7G2E2T6-F1
#
_entry.id   AF-A0A7G2E2T6-F1
#
_cell.length_a   1.000
_cell.length_b   1.000
_cell.length_c   1.000
_cell.angle_alpha   90.00
_cell.angle_beta   90.00
_cell.angle_gamma   90.00
#
_symmetry.space_group_name_H-M   'P 1'
#
loop_
_entity.id
_entity.type
_entity.pdbx_description
1 polymer ?
#
loop_
_entity_poly.entity_id
_entity_poly.type
_entity_poly.pdbx_seq_one_letter_code
_entity_poly.pdbx_strand_id
1 'polypeptide(L)' 'MVARSPEVAFKFAMWFWKTEVGPSLRLGFGATTMRINGIECGGMSWNAEAMQNRINQYLEICKWFGVNPGKDLYC' A
#
# COMPACT_ATOMS: atom_id res chain seq x y z
N MET A 1 -20.21 11.46 -4.60
CA MET A 1 -19.83 11.10 -6.00
C MET A 1 -18.89 9.90 -6.03
N VAL A 2 -17.76 9.94 -5.31
CA VAL A 2 -16.78 8.83 -5.20
C VAL A 2 -17.43 7.48 -4.89
N ALA A 3 -18.26 7.38 -3.85
CA ALA A 3 -18.89 6.11 -3.46
C ALA A 3 -19.99 5.58 -4.41
N ARG A 4 -20.39 6.35 -5.44
CA ARG A 4 -21.51 6.02 -6.34
C ARG A 4 -21.09 5.74 -7.78
N SER A 5 -19.83 5.95 -8.14
CA SER A 5 -19.31 5.69 -9.48
C SER A 5 -17.97 4.95 -9.38
N PRO A 6 -17.89 3.71 -9.91
CA PRO A 6 -16.65 2.93 -9.85
C PRO A 6 -15.51 3.61 -10.63
N GLU A 7 -15.83 4.29 -11.73
CA GLU A 7 -14.85 5.04 -12.51
C GLU A 7 -14.27 6.22 -11.72
N VAL A 8 -15.14 7.00 -11.05
CA VAL A 8 -14.69 8.13 -10.22
C VAL A 8 -13.90 7.62 -9.01
N ALA A 9 -14.33 6.52 -8.39
CA ALA A 9 -13.61 5.90 -7.28
C ALA A 9 -12.19 5.49 -7.69
N PHE A 10 -12.05 4.81 -8.83
CA PHE A 10 -10.74 4.37 -9.31
C PHE A 10 -9.84 5.53 -9.72
N LYS A 11 -10.40 6.55 -10.39
CA LYS A 11 -9.66 7.78 -10.73
C LYS A 11 -9.13 8.49 -9.47
N PHE A 12 -9.93 8.54 -8.40
CA PHE A 12 -9.50 9.13 -7.14
C PHE A 12 -8.39 8.30 -6.46
N ALA A 13 -8.52 6.97 -6.42
CA ALA A 13 -7.48 6.09 -5.89
C ALA A 13 -6.15 6.23 -6.65
N MET A 14 -6.20 6.31 -7.99
CA MET A 14 -5.02 6.52 -8.83
C MET A 14 -4.42 7.91 -8.65
N TRP A 15 -5.24 8.95 -8.48
CA TRP A 15 -4.76 10.28 -8.15
C TRP A 15 -4.00 10.27 -6.83
N PHE A 16 -4.60 9.73 -5.76
CA PHE A 16 -3.96 9.61 -4.45
C PHE A 16 -2.66 8.82 -4.51
N TRP A 17 -2.66 7.69 -5.23
CA TRP A 17 -1.46 6.90 -5.43
C TRP A 17 -0.36 7.72 -6.11
N LYS A 18 -0.68 8.44 -7.19
CA LYS A 18 0.31 9.22 -7.95
C LYS A 18 0.86 10.40 -7.14
N THR A 19 0.03 11.06 -6.33
CA THR A 19 0.41 12.28 -5.60
C THR A 19 1.11 11.98 -4.28
N GLU A 20 0.55 11.08 -3.47
CA GLU A 20 1.00 10.88 -2.08
C GLU A 20 1.92 9.67 -1.91
N VAL A 21 1.68 8.59 -2.66
CA VAL A 21 2.32 7.29 -2.42
C VAL A 21 3.47 7.00 -3.39
N GLY A 22 3.28 7.28 -4.68
CA GLY A 22 4.23 6.98 -5.75
C GLY A 22 5.67 7.44 -5.47
N PRO A 23 5.92 8.64 -4.90
CA PRO A 23 7.26 9.08 -4.57
C PRO A 23 8.02 8.19 -3.56
N SER A 24 7.32 7.43 -2.70
CA SER A 24 7.94 6.51 -1.73
C SER A 24 8.17 5.10 -2.27
N LEU A 25 7.68 4.76 -3.47
CA LEU A 25 7.82 3.42 -4.05
C LEU A 25 9.29 2.96 -4.16
N ARG A 26 10.20 3.89 -4.45
CA ARG A 26 11.66 3.64 -4.52
C ARG A 26 12.29 3.18 -3.19
N LEU A 27 11.57 3.33 -2.09
CA LEU A 27 12.01 2.96 -0.74
C LEU A 27 11.42 1.61 -0.29
N GLY A 28 10.66 0.92 -1.15
CA GLY A 28 10.04 -0.36 -0.84
C GLY A 28 8.56 -0.27 -0.47
N PHE A 29 7.92 -1.43 -0.36
CA PHE A 29 6.48 -1.52 -0.12
C PHE A 29 6.08 -1.00 1.27
N GLY A 30 6.88 -1.23 2.30
CA GLY A 30 6.62 -0.69 3.65
C GLY A 30 6.55 0.84 3.68
N ALA A 31 7.37 1.52 2.88
CA ALA A 31 7.31 2.98 2.74
C ALA A 31 6.03 3.46 2.03
N THR A 32 5.39 2.62 1.20
CA THR A 32 4.08 2.92 0.63
C THR A 32 2.97 2.77 1.69
N THR A 33 3.03 1.73 2.53
CA THR A 33 2.12 1.55 3.67
C THR A 33 2.22 2.72 4.65
N MET A 34 3.43 3.16 4.98
CA MET A 34 3.67 4.33 5.84
C MET A 34 3.06 5.62 5.25
N ARG A 35 3.09 5.80 3.93
CA ARG A 35 2.46 6.95 3.26
C ARG A 35 0.93 6.86 3.23
N ILE A 36 0.39 5.66 3.08
CA ILE A 36 -1.05 5.42 3.08
C ILE A 36 -1.62 5.64 4.49
N ASN A 37 -0.98 5.05 5.51
CA ASN A 37 -1.41 5.14 6.89
C ASN A 37 -0.26 4.82 7.86
N GLY A 38 0.43 5.86 8.33
CA GLY A 38 1.56 5.69 9.24
C GLY A 38 1.22 5.11 10.61
N ILE A 39 -0.05 5.04 11.01
CA ILE A 39 -0.45 4.40 12.28
C ILE A 39 -0.17 2.89 12.26
N GLU A 40 -0.15 2.29 11.07
CA GLU A 40 0.17 0.88 10.89
C GLU A 40 1.68 0.59 11.09
N CYS A 41 2.51 1.63 11.10
CA CYS A 41 3.96 1.58 11.13
C CYS A 41 4.51 2.37 12.34
N GLY A 42 4.89 1.69 13.43
CA GLY A 42 5.34 2.39 14.64
C GLY A 42 5.90 1.47 15.72
N GLY A 43 6.69 2.04 16.63
CA GLY A 43 7.57 1.35 17.59
C GLY A 43 6.93 0.38 18.58
N MET A 44 5.60 0.23 18.57
CA MET A 44 4.87 -0.87 19.20
C MET A 44 3.54 -1.10 18.45
N SER A 45 3.58 -1.60 17.22
CA SER A 45 2.49 -2.42 16.63
C SER A 45 1.03 -1.99 16.87
N TRP A 46 0.71 -0.69 16.82
CA TRP A 46 -0.65 -0.19 17.14
C TRP A 46 -1.71 -0.75 16.18
N ASN A 47 -1.31 -1.16 14.98
CA ASN A 47 -2.12 -1.95 14.07
C ASN A 47 -1.26 -2.85 13.16
N ALA A 48 -0.38 -3.67 13.76
CA ALA A 48 0.51 -4.56 13.00
C ALA A 48 -0.26 -5.60 12.15
N GLU A 49 -1.48 -5.97 12.56
CA GLU A 49 -2.33 -6.86 11.77
C GLU A 49 -2.75 -6.22 10.43
N ALA A 50 -3.10 -4.94 10.41
CA ALA A 50 -3.42 -4.24 9.17
C ALA A 50 -2.22 -4.17 8.22
N MET A 51 -1.03 -3.84 8.75
CA MET A 51 0.20 -3.89 7.96
C MET A 51 0.45 -5.28 7.38
N GLN A 52 0.37 -6.32 8.22
CA GLN A 52 0.61 -7.70 7.77
C GLN A 52 -0.40 -8.13 6.71
N ASN A 53 -1.67 -7.70 6.83
CA ASN A 53 -2.68 -7.94 5.81
C ASN A 53 -2.32 -7.30 4.46
N ARG A 54 -1.84 -6.05 4.45
CA ARG A 54 -1.34 -5.40 3.21
C ARG A 54 -0.20 -6.18 2.58
N ILE A 55 0.76 -6.64 3.38
CA ILE A 55 1.89 -7.44 2.90
C ILE A 55 1.39 -8.75 2.28
N ASN A 56 0.49 -9.46 2.96
CA ASN A 56 -0.06 -10.72 2.45
C ASN A 56 -0.76 -10.52 1.10
N GLN A 57 -1.57 -9.47 0.96
CA GLN A 57 -2.24 -9.14 -0.31
C GLN A 57 -1.22 -8.80 -1.41
N TYR A 58 -0.19 -8.02 -1.10
CA TYR A 58 0.87 -7.67 -2.05
C TYR A 58 1.64 -8.91 -2.52
N LEU A 59 1.97 -9.84 -1.61
CA LEU A 59 2.67 -11.08 -1.95
C LEU A 59 1.82 -11.98 -2.87
N GLU A 60 0.52 -12.10 -2.61
CA GLU A 60 -0.38 -12.87 -3.49
C GLU A 60 -0.49 -12.23 -4.89
N ILE A 61 -0.58 -10.90 -4.96
CA ILE A 61 -0.57 -10.18 -6.24
C ILE A 61 0.76 -10.41 -6.99
N CYS A 62 1.91 -10.27 -6.31
CA CYS A 62 3.22 -10.53 -6.92
C CYS A 62 3.33 -11.97 -7.45
N LYS A 63 2.78 -12.93 -6.71
CA LYS A 63 2.71 -14.35 -7.12
C LYS A 63 1.86 -14.53 -8.37
N TRP A 64 0.70 -13.91 -8.48
CA TRP A 64 -0.15 -13.98 -9.68
C TRP A 64 0.56 -13.43 -10.92
N PHE A 65 1.34 -12.37 -10.76
CA PHE A 65 2.11 -11.76 -11.85
C PHE A 65 3.50 -12.38 -12.06
N GLY A 66 3.93 -13.34 -11.23
CA GLY A 66 5.25 -13.96 -11.33
C GLY A 66 6.42 -13.01 -11.12
N VAL A 67 6.22 -11.92 -10.35
CA VAL A 67 7.23 -10.89 -10.09
C VAL A 67 7.83 -11.02 -8.70
N ASN A 68 9.09 -10.61 -8.54
CA ASN A 68 9.73 -10.55 -7.23
C ASN A 68 9.15 -9.38 -6.42
N PRO A 69 8.61 -9.61 -5.20
CA PRO A 69 8.03 -8.56 -4.37
C PRO A 69 9.04 -7.51 -3.88
N GLY A 70 10.34 -7.81 -3.94
CA GLY A 70 11.41 -6.94 -3.48
C GLY A 70 11.72 -7.10 -2.00
N LYS A 71 12.48 -6.15 -1.46
CA LYS A 71 12.83 -6.03 -0.03
C LYS A 71 12.00 -4.91 0.61
N ASP A 72 12.19 -4.70 1.91
CA ASP A 72 11.59 -3.58 2.65
C ASP A 72 10.06 -3.56 2.57
N LEU A 73 9.45 -4.74 2.78
CA LEU A 73 8.00 -4.94 2.78
C LEU A 73 7.34 -4.40 4.05
N TYR A 74 8.11 -4.33 5.13
CA TYR A 74 7.67 -3.91 6.45
C TYR A 74 7.96 -2.43 6.69
N CYS A 75 7.14 -1.86 7.57
CA CYS A 75 7.33 -0.60 8.26
C CYS A 75 6.98 -0.84 9.75
#